data_AF-A0A9W4S2M7-F1
#
_entry.id   AF-A0A9W4S2M7-F1
#
_cell.length_a   1.000
_cell.length_b   1.000
_cell.length_c   1.000
_cell.angle_alpha   90.00
_cell.angle_beta   90.00
_cell.angle_gamma   90.00
#
_symmetry.space_group_name_H-M   'P 1'
#
loop_
_entity.id
_entity.type
_entity.pdbx_description
1 polymer ?
#
loop_
_entity_poly.entity_id
_entity_poly.type
_entity_poly.pdbx_seq_one_letter_code
_entity_poly.pdbx_strand_id
1 'polypeptide(L)'
;YFRELLWAGLFLILLGQFMTSLCTTYWQVLLAQGVCIGLGCGLTFLPSTAILSQYFLKRRSFVIGIAATGSPIAGMVFPIIFGRLQPVIGFGWATRIMGFILLGLSVIPALWMHTRLPPSGHKRSLIDRTALRDPAFMLVMVGSFFAFLSMYIAFFYIQLFAVSRGIGPASFSSYFVTLLSAGSIPGRVVPNYLADKISAVYVQTSLAAGAAIMMFAWLGINNMAGLIVFAIIYGCFSGGMVSITPSVIVSLSPDLGRVGTRMGMMNFTSGISILIGTPIAGAILGGYSEVEWQAMIGYGAAALTVGCFCFTLAKIFQLKQERSLKA
;
A
#
# COMPACT_ATOMS: atom_id res chain seq x y z
N TYR A 1 16.84 20.23 4.07
CA TYR A 1 16.76 18.82 3.60
C TYR A 1 15.39 18.38 3.10
N PHE A 2 14.25 18.91 3.57
CA PHE A 2 12.94 18.46 3.05
C PHE A 2 12.80 18.69 1.54
N ARG A 3 13.12 19.89 1.06
CA ARG A 3 13.00 20.22 -0.36
C ARG A 3 13.96 19.36 -1.17
N GLU A 4 15.20 19.27 -0.76
CA GLU A 4 16.27 18.51 -1.43
C GLU A 4 15.90 17.02 -1.58
N LEU A 5 15.32 16.41 -0.54
CA LEU A 5 14.80 15.04 -0.58
C LEU A 5 13.64 14.90 -1.58
N LEU A 6 12.72 15.86 -1.60
CA LEU A 6 11.57 15.86 -2.52
C LEU A 6 12.05 16.00 -3.98
N TRP A 7 12.91 16.97 -4.29
CA TRP A 7 13.45 17.19 -5.63
C TRP A 7 14.25 15.99 -6.12
N ALA A 8 15.14 15.44 -5.30
CA ALA A 8 15.91 14.26 -5.64
C ALA A 8 15.00 13.05 -5.88
N GLY A 9 13.99 12.84 -5.03
CA GLY A 9 13.05 11.74 -5.17
C GLY A 9 12.19 11.84 -6.43
N LEU A 10 11.63 13.02 -6.73
CA LEU A 10 10.86 13.26 -7.95
C LEU A 10 11.71 13.10 -9.21
N PHE A 11 12.95 13.59 -9.19
CA PHE A 11 13.90 13.41 -10.28
C PHE A 11 14.18 11.93 -10.56
N LEU A 12 14.43 11.13 -9.50
CA LEU A 12 14.67 9.69 -9.65
C LEU A 12 13.44 8.94 -10.19
N ILE A 13 12.22 9.30 -9.76
CA ILE A 13 10.99 8.69 -10.30
C ILE A 13 10.87 8.97 -11.80
N LEU A 14 11.08 10.23 -12.22
CA LEU A 14 10.99 10.61 -13.63
C LEU A 14 12.10 9.94 -14.45
N LEU A 15 13.34 9.97 -13.95
CA LEU A 15 14.49 9.34 -14.60
C LEU A 15 14.22 7.85 -14.81
N GLY A 16 13.81 7.12 -13.77
CA GLY A 16 13.51 5.69 -13.88
C GLY A 16 12.37 5.41 -14.86
N GLN A 17 11.32 6.23 -14.88
CA GLN A 17 10.22 6.06 -15.82
C GLN A 17 10.65 6.29 -17.28
N PHE A 18 11.44 7.33 -17.56
CA PHE A 18 11.95 7.59 -18.90
C PHE A 18 12.99 6.55 -19.33
N MET A 19 13.86 6.10 -18.43
CA MET A 19 14.83 5.04 -18.70
C MET A 19 14.14 3.70 -19.00
N THR A 20 12.97 3.43 -18.40
CA THR A 20 12.16 2.25 -18.72
C THR A 20 11.77 2.20 -20.20
N SER A 21 11.61 3.36 -20.87
CA SER A 21 11.30 3.41 -22.30
C SER A 21 12.42 2.90 -23.22
N LEU A 22 13.65 2.82 -22.69
CA LEU A 22 14.84 2.39 -23.40
C LEU A 22 15.25 0.95 -23.05
N CYS A 23 14.56 0.32 -22.11
CA CYS A 23 14.91 -1.02 -21.66
C CYS A 23 14.56 -2.07 -22.71
N THR A 24 15.55 -2.87 -23.10
CA THR A 24 15.39 -4.06 -23.96
C THR A 24 15.61 -5.35 -23.21
N THR A 25 16.30 -5.30 -22.07
CA THR A 25 16.63 -6.47 -21.23
C THR A 25 16.03 -6.34 -19.83
N TYR A 26 15.75 -7.48 -19.20
CA TYR A 26 15.13 -7.53 -17.88
C TYR A 26 15.93 -6.80 -16.79
N TRP A 27 17.27 -6.96 -16.77
CA TRP A 27 18.13 -6.27 -15.80
C TRP A 27 18.05 -4.75 -15.89
N GLN A 28 17.85 -4.19 -17.10
CA GLN A 28 17.65 -2.75 -17.27
C GLN A 28 16.32 -2.29 -16.65
N VAL A 29 15.25 -3.09 -16.81
CA VAL A 29 13.95 -2.81 -16.18
C VAL A 29 14.07 -2.88 -14.66
N LEU A 30 14.79 -3.86 -14.12
CA LEU A 30 15.03 -4.00 -12.68
C LEU A 30 15.74 -2.76 -12.10
N LEU A 31 16.75 -2.24 -12.80
CA LEU A 31 17.46 -1.03 -12.38
C LEU A 31 16.58 0.21 -12.48
N ALA A 32 15.82 0.37 -13.57
CA ALA A 32 14.97 1.53 -13.79
C ALA A 32 13.76 1.57 -12.86
N GLN A 33 12.97 0.49 -12.79
CA GLN A 33 11.73 0.43 -11.99
C GLN A 33 12.01 0.02 -10.53
N GLY A 34 12.85 -1.01 -10.32
CA GLY A 34 13.11 -1.53 -8.98
C GLY A 34 13.97 -0.58 -8.15
N VAL A 35 15.14 -0.20 -8.68
CA VAL A 35 16.11 0.63 -7.93
C VAL A 35 15.79 2.12 -8.06
N CYS A 36 15.74 2.66 -9.28
CA CYS A 36 15.62 4.11 -9.49
C CYS A 36 14.27 4.66 -9.01
N ILE A 37 13.16 4.10 -9.50
CA ILE A 37 11.82 4.50 -9.04
C ILE A 37 11.60 4.10 -7.57
N GLY A 38 12.06 2.92 -7.14
CA GLY A 38 11.93 2.48 -5.73
C GLY A 38 12.58 3.46 -4.74
N LEU A 39 13.82 3.88 -5.01
CA LEU A 39 14.51 4.91 -4.20
C LEU A 39 13.77 6.25 -4.26
N GLY A 40 13.33 6.68 -5.43
CA GLY A 40 12.56 7.92 -5.59
C GLY A 40 11.24 7.91 -4.81
N CYS A 41 10.49 6.81 -4.86
CA CYS A 41 9.28 6.59 -4.06
C CYS A 41 9.58 6.62 -2.56
N GLY A 42 10.67 6.00 -2.10
CA GLY A 42 11.07 6.04 -0.69
C GLY A 42 11.40 7.46 -0.19
N LEU A 43 12.13 8.23 -1.00
CA LEU A 43 12.50 9.62 -0.70
C LEU A 43 11.31 10.57 -0.69
N THR A 44 10.26 10.31 -1.46
CA THR A 44 9.07 11.17 -1.57
C THR A 44 7.93 10.77 -0.62
N PHE A 45 7.75 9.48 -0.37
CA PHE A 45 6.62 8.96 0.41
C PHE A 45 6.65 9.42 1.87
N LEU A 46 7.76 9.18 2.58
CA LEU A 46 7.88 9.53 4.00
C LEU A 46 7.74 11.03 4.27
N PRO A 47 8.39 11.94 3.51
CA PRO A 47 8.22 13.37 3.74
C PRO A 47 6.80 13.86 3.42
N SER A 48 6.15 13.28 2.41
CA SER A 48 4.79 13.67 2.02
C SER A 48 3.75 13.34 3.08
N THR A 49 3.81 12.15 3.67
CA THR A 49 2.91 11.77 4.78
C THR A 49 3.21 12.55 6.07
N ALA A 50 4.49 12.85 6.32
CA ALA A 50 4.91 13.61 7.48
C ALA A 50 4.47 15.08 7.42
N ILE A 51 4.40 15.71 6.25
CA ILE A 51 3.91 17.10 6.14
C ILE A 51 2.41 17.21 6.45
N LEU A 52 1.58 16.33 5.88
CA LEU A 52 0.12 16.37 6.12
C LEU A 52 -0.20 16.32 7.61
N SER A 53 0.57 15.49 8.31
CA SER A 53 0.54 15.31 9.74
C SER A 53 0.90 16.55 10.58
N GLN A 54 1.68 17.48 10.03
CA GLN A 54 2.07 18.73 10.70
C GLN A 54 1.01 19.83 10.51
N TYR A 55 0.28 19.81 9.40
CA TYR A 55 -0.76 20.80 9.11
C TYR A 55 -2.07 20.50 9.84
N PHE A 56 -2.44 19.23 9.98
CA PHE A 56 -3.73 18.82 10.54
C PHE A 56 -3.57 17.91 11.76
N LEU A 57 -3.96 18.42 12.93
CA LEU A 57 -3.95 17.67 14.19
C LEU A 57 -5.29 16.96 14.46
N LYS A 58 -6.43 17.65 14.29
CA LYS A 58 -7.76 17.14 14.67
C LYS A 58 -8.39 16.17 13.67
N ARG A 59 -8.01 16.23 12.39
CA ARG A 59 -8.54 15.39 11.28
C ARG A 59 -7.40 14.75 10.48
N ARG A 60 -6.37 14.30 11.19
CA ARG A 60 -5.11 13.86 10.59
C ARG A 60 -5.31 12.65 9.71
N SER A 61 -5.99 11.62 10.21
CA SER A 61 -6.18 10.36 9.47
C SER A 61 -7.03 10.63 8.24
N PHE A 62 -8.11 11.41 8.36
CA PHE A 62 -8.95 11.78 7.22
C PHE A 62 -8.17 12.46 6.08
N VAL A 63 -7.30 13.42 6.38
CA VAL A 63 -6.49 14.11 5.36
C VAL A 63 -5.47 13.16 4.73
N ILE A 64 -4.85 12.29 5.51
CA ILE A 64 -3.96 11.23 4.99
C ILE A 64 -4.74 10.28 4.07
N GLY A 65 -5.96 9.91 4.44
CA GLY A 65 -6.87 9.10 3.64
C GLY A 65 -7.19 9.73 2.29
N ILE A 66 -7.54 11.03 2.26
CA ILE A 66 -7.77 11.78 1.03
C ILE A 66 -6.51 11.82 0.17
N ALA A 67 -5.36 12.18 0.74
CA ALA A 67 -4.11 12.22 -0.03
C ALA A 67 -3.75 10.84 -0.60
N ALA A 68 -4.02 9.77 0.16
CA ALA A 68 -3.81 8.41 -0.28
C ALA A 68 -4.74 7.99 -1.44
N THR A 69 -5.89 8.65 -1.69
CA THR A 69 -6.77 8.31 -2.82
C THR A 69 -6.13 8.54 -4.20
N GLY A 70 -5.04 9.31 -4.29
CA GLY A 70 -4.30 9.49 -5.53
C GLY A 70 -3.73 8.17 -6.09
N SER A 71 -3.35 7.24 -5.23
CA SER A 71 -2.77 5.95 -5.63
C SER A 71 -3.77 5.04 -6.38
N PRO A 72 -5.02 4.81 -5.92
CA PRO A 72 -5.99 4.06 -6.70
C PRO A 72 -6.42 4.79 -7.99
N ILE A 73 -6.47 6.12 -8.00
CA ILE A 73 -6.75 6.87 -9.24
C ILE A 73 -5.65 6.60 -10.28
N ALA A 74 -4.38 6.70 -9.88
CA ALA A 74 -3.25 6.32 -10.72
C ALA A 74 -3.34 4.84 -11.15
N GLY A 75 -3.69 3.94 -10.23
CA GLY A 75 -3.90 2.51 -10.50
C GLY A 75 -5.03 2.18 -11.48
N MET A 76 -5.99 3.08 -11.68
CA MET A 76 -7.01 2.96 -12.74
C MET A 76 -6.52 3.57 -14.05
N VAL A 77 -5.97 4.78 -13.99
CA VAL A 77 -5.63 5.57 -15.18
C VAL A 77 -4.45 4.97 -15.95
N PHE A 78 -3.36 4.60 -15.26
CA PHE A 78 -2.15 4.12 -15.93
C PHE A 78 -2.32 2.79 -16.67
N PRO A 79 -2.97 1.74 -16.12
CA PRO A 79 -3.20 0.50 -16.85
C PRO A 79 -4.10 0.69 -18.09
N ILE A 80 -5.11 1.57 -18.02
CA ILE A 80 -5.99 1.86 -19.16
C ILE A 80 -5.22 2.58 -20.26
N ILE A 81 -4.46 3.62 -19.90
CA ILE A 81 -3.60 4.38 -20.82
C ILE A 81 -2.62 3.42 -21.50
N PHE A 82 -1.91 2.59 -20.71
CA PHE A 82 -0.93 1.65 -21.23
C PHE A 82 -1.56 0.60 -22.13
N GLY A 83 -2.66 -0.05 -21.70
CA GLY A 83 -3.34 -1.08 -22.48
C GLY A 83 -3.93 -0.59 -23.81
N ARG A 84 -4.27 0.70 -23.91
CA ARG A 84 -4.76 1.32 -25.15
C ARG A 84 -3.64 1.82 -26.06
N LEU A 85 -2.58 2.37 -25.49
CA LEU A 85 -1.48 2.98 -26.27
C LEU A 85 -0.43 1.96 -26.70
N GLN A 86 -0.10 0.98 -25.86
CA GLN A 86 0.95 0.00 -26.14
C GLN A 86 0.76 -0.74 -27.49
N PRO A 87 -0.48 -1.15 -27.89
CA PRO A 87 -0.71 -1.77 -29.19
C PRO A 87 -0.55 -0.82 -30.40
N VAL A 88 -0.73 0.49 -30.22
CA VAL A 88 -0.79 1.48 -31.32
C VAL A 88 0.56 2.16 -31.56
N ILE A 89 1.23 2.58 -30.48
CA ILE A 89 2.46 3.40 -30.53
C ILE A 89 3.69 2.67 -29.98
N GLY A 90 3.52 1.42 -29.55
CA GLY A 90 4.59 0.59 -28.98
C GLY A 90 4.94 0.92 -27.53
N PHE A 91 5.75 0.05 -26.93
CA PHE A 91 6.12 0.10 -25.51
C PHE A 91 6.88 1.38 -25.12
N GLY A 92 7.87 1.79 -25.92
CA GLY A 92 8.73 2.94 -25.62
C GLY A 92 7.96 4.27 -25.58
N TRP A 93 7.07 4.52 -26.54
CA TRP A 93 6.28 5.75 -26.52
C TRP A 93 5.16 5.73 -25.49
N ALA A 94 4.51 4.57 -25.26
CA ALA A 94 3.50 4.44 -24.20
C ALA A 94 4.09 4.76 -22.81
N THR A 95 5.30 4.27 -22.51
CA THR A 95 6.00 4.55 -21.24
C THR A 95 6.41 6.02 -21.10
N ARG A 96 6.84 6.67 -22.19
CA ARG A 96 7.14 8.12 -22.20
C ARG A 96 5.93 8.99 -21.94
N ILE A 97 4.78 8.68 -22.53
CA ILE A 97 3.52 9.40 -22.27
C ILE A 97 3.17 9.34 -20.78
N MET A 98 3.28 8.16 -20.16
CA MET A 98 3.11 8.03 -18.71
C MET A 98 4.13 8.88 -17.92
N GLY A 99 5.39 8.94 -18.38
CA GLY A 99 6.42 9.81 -17.83
C GLY A 99 6.08 11.29 -17.91
N PHE A 100 5.53 11.77 -19.02
CA PHE A 100 5.07 13.16 -19.16
C PHE A 100 3.90 13.50 -18.24
N ILE A 101 2.96 12.57 -18.05
CA ILE A 101 1.86 12.72 -17.09
C ILE A 101 2.42 12.83 -15.66
N LEU A 102 3.36 11.95 -15.28
CA LEU A 102 4.05 12.02 -13.98
C LEU A 102 4.84 13.32 -13.81
N LEU A 103 5.43 13.84 -14.88
CA LEU A 103 6.12 15.13 -14.87
C LEU A 103 5.15 16.26 -14.55
N GLY A 104 4.01 16.34 -15.25
CA GLY A 104 2.98 17.35 -14.97
C GLY A 104 2.46 17.28 -13.54
N LEU A 105 2.22 16.06 -13.04
CA LEU A 105 1.75 15.84 -11.66
C LEU A 105 2.82 16.15 -10.60
N SER A 106 4.10 15.98 -10.91
CA SER A 106 5.21 16.21 -9.96
C SER A 106 5.58 17.69 -9.79
N VAL A 107 5.23 18.56 -10.75
CA VAL A 107 5.42 20.01 -10.64
C VAL A 107 4.61 20.60 -9.48
N ILE A 108 3.38 20.12 -9.26
CA ILE A 108 2.49 20.62 -8.21
C ILE A 108 3.12 20.48 -6.81
N PRO A 109 3.53 19.28 -6.35
CA PRO A 109 4.16 19.13 -5.04
C PRO A 109 5.53 19.83 -4.95
N ALA A 110 6.30 19.88 -6.05
CA ALA A 110 7.59 20.55 -6.07
C ALA A 110 7.48 22.06 -5.77
N LEU A 111 6.42 22.71 -6.26
CA LEU A 111 6.17 24.12 -6.03
C LEU A 111 5.51 24.40 -4.67
N TRP A 112 4.55 23.57 -4.24
CA TRP A 112 3.65 23.91 -3.13
C TRP A 112 3.96 23.23 -1.80
N MET A 113 4.74 22.14 -1.76
CA MET A 113 5.02 21.46 -0.49
C MET A 113 6.07 22.21 0.34
N HIS A 114 5.65 22.75 1.48
CA HIS A 114 6.52 23.44 2.43
C HIS A 114 6.36 22.90 3.85
N THR A 115 7.48 22.80 4.58
CA THR A 115 7.48 22.36 5.98
C THR A 115 7.00 23.47 6.90
N ARG A 116 6.03 23.16 7.77
CA ARG A 116 5.48 24.13 8.73
C ARG A 116 6.28 24.21 10.04
N LEU A 117 6.85 23.09 10.49
CA LEU A 117 7.59 23.03 11.75
C LEU A 117 9.10 23.19 11.52
N PRO A 118 9.81 23.91 12.40
CA PRO A 118 11.27 23.99 12.35
C PRO A 118 11.89 22.59 12.55
N PRO A 119 13.07 22.33 11.97
CA PRO A 119 13.74 21.05 12.12
C PRO A 119 13.98 20.75 13.61
N SER A 120 13.46 19.62 14.10
CA SER A 120 13.73 19.15 15.46
C SER A 120 15.24 19.01 15.64
N GLY A 121 15.84 19.76 16.58
CA GLY A 121 17.28 19.77 16.85
C GLY A 121 17.89 18.45 17.38
N HIS A 122 17.12 17.36 17.38
CA HIS A 122 17.59 16.04 17.80
C HIS A 122 18.26 15.31 16.63
N LYS A 123 19.44 14.72 16.88
CA LYS A 123 20.09 13.79 15.94
C LYS A 123 19.12 12.64 15.63
N ARG A 124 18.74 12.52 14.37
CA ARG A 124 17.82 11.46 13.91
C ARG A 124 18.54 10.12 13.97
N SER A 125 18.00 9.18 14.75
CA SER A 125 18.46 7.78 14.75
C SER A 125 17.73 6.99 13.67
N LEU A 126 18.46 6.11 12.98
CA LEU A 126 17.89 5.17 12.01
C LEU A 126 17.00 4.10 12.67
N ILE A 127 17.29 3.77 13.92
CA ILE A 127 16.54 2.77 14.69
C ILE A 127 16.14 3.37 16.03
N ASP A 128 14.85 3.34 16.32
CA ASP A 128 14.33 3.67 17.63
C ASP A 128 14.28 2.40 18.50
N ARG A 129 15.27 2.23 19.37
CA ARG A 129 15.32 1.08 20.30
C ARG A 129 14.12 1.03 21.24
N THR A 130 13.46 2.16 21.49
CA THR A 130 12.25 2.18 22.33
C THR A 130 11.05 1.56 21.63
N ALA A 131 11.01 1.65 20.30
CA ALA A 131 9.96 1.03 19.51
C ALA A 131 10.04 -0.51 19.56
N LEU A 132 11.24 -1.07 19.64
CA LEU A 132 11.45 -2.52 19.79
C LEU A 132 11.05 -3.06 21.17
N ARG A 133 10.99 -2.19 22.18
CA ARG A 133 10.56 -2.55 23.54
C ARG A 133 9.08 -2.31 23.79
N ASP A 134 8.38 -1.67 22.85
CA ASP A 134 6.95 -1.40 22.92
C ASP A 134 6.19 -2.60 22.34
N PRO A 135 5.51 -3.41 23.18
CA PRO A 135 4.83 -4.62 22.72
C PRO A 135 3.67 -4.31 21.76
N ALA A 136 2.99 -3.17 21.91
CA ALA A 136 1.91 -2.78 21.00
C ALA A 136 2.46 -2.44 19.60
N PHE A 137 3.57 -1.71 19.55
CA PHE A 137 4.25 -1.39 18.29
C PHE A 137 4.81 -2.64 17.60
N MET A 138 5.43 -3.55 18.36
CA MET A 138 5.96 -4.81 17.82
C MET A 138 4.86 -5.71 17.26
N LEU A 139 3.72 -5.83 17.97
CA LEU A 139 2.58 -6.61 17.49
C LEU A 139 1.98 -6.00 16.22
N VAL A 140 1.89 -4.66 16.11
CA VAL A 140 1.48 -4.01 14.86
C VAL A 140 2.49 -4.22 13.74
N MET A 141 3.80 -4.22 14.04
CA MET A 141 4.84 -4.48 13.04
C MET A 141 4.74 -5.91 12.49
N VAL A 142 4.64 -6.91 13.36
CA VAL A 142 4.47 -8.31 12.97
C VAL A 142 3.14 -8.53 12.25
N GLY A 143 2.05 -7.94 12.75
CA GLY A 143 0.75 -8.02 12.10
C GLY A 143 0.75 -7.40 10.71
N SER A 144 1.43 -6.26 10.54
CA SER A 144 1.60 -5.59 9.24
C SER A 144 2.47 -6.41 8.30
N PHE A 145 3.51 -7.08 8.80
CA PHE A 145 4.32 -8.00 8.00
C PHE A 145 3.44 -9.07 7.34
N PHE A 146 2.64 -9.81 8.13
CA PHE A 146 1.75 -10.84 7.60
C PHE A 146 0.60 -10.29 6.76
N ALA A 147 0.05 -9.12 7.11
CA ALA A 147 -1.01 -8.51 6.32
C ALA A 147 -0.52 -8.11 4.91
N PHE A 148 0.64 -7.46 4.83
CA PHE A 148 1.23 -7.03 3.56
C PHE A 148 1.85 -8.17 2.76
N LEU A 149 2.16 -9.30 3.40
CA LEU A 149 2.60 -10.54 2.75
C LEU A 149 1.58 -11.04 1.72
N SER A 150 0.28 -10.96 2.04
CA SER A 150 -0.78 -11.51 1.18
C SER A 150 -1.68 -10.47 0.52
N MET A 151 -1.70 -9.23 1.00
CA MET A 151 -2.62 -8.19 0.51
C MET A 151 -2.55 -7.95 -1.00
N TYR A 152 -1.38 -8.08 -1.62
CA TYR A 152 -1.23 -7.85 -3.06
C TYR A 152 -1.52 -9.08 -3.92
N ILE A 153 -1.72 -10.27 -3.34
CA ILE A 153 -2.02 -11.49 -4.11
C ILE A 153 -3.25 -11.28 -5.00
N ALA A 154 -4.32 -10.69 -4.47
CA ALA A 154 -5.50 -10.38 -5.26
C ALA A 154 -5.20 -9.43 -6.42
N PHE A 155 -4.37 -8.41 -6.23
CA PHE A 155 -4.02 -7.46 -7.31
C PHE A 155 -3.25 -8.12 -8.46
N PHE A 156 -2.34 -9.04 -8.16
CA PHE A 156 -1.53 -9.72 -9.18
C PHE A 156 -2.27 -10.88 -9.85
N TYR A 157 -3.05 -11.65 -9.10
CA TYR A 157 -3.59 -12.93 -9.58
C TYR A 157 -5.07 -12.86 -10.00
N ILE A 158 -5.84 -11.81 -9.68
CA ILE A 158 -7.26 -11.74 -10.06
C ILE A 158 -7.48 -11.78 -11.57
N GLN A 159 -6.63 -11.09 -12.34
CA GLN A 159 -6.72 -11.09 -13.80
C GLN A 159 -6.39 -12.49 -14.33
N LEU A 160 -5.33 -13.11 -13.80
CA LEU A 160 -4.90 -14.45 -14.20
C LEU A 160 -5.96 -15.49 -13.87
N PHE A 161 -6.60 -15.39 -12.71
CA PHE A 161 -7.71 -16.24 -12.28
C PHE A 161 -8.91 -16.13 -13.22
N ALA A 162 -9.27 -14.90 -13.63
CA ALA A 162 -10.36 -14.71 -14.57
C ALA A 162 -10.05 -15.30 -15.95
N VAL A 163 -8.83 -15.11 -16.46
CA VAL A 163 -8.41 -15.62 -17.77
C VAL A 163 -8.29 -17.14 -17.77
N SER A 164 -7.66 -17.74 -16.75
CA SER A 164 -7.44 -19.18 -16.67
C SER A 164 -8.73 -19.98 -16.56
N ARG A 165 -9.76 -19.42 -15.92
CA ARG A 165 -11.09 -20.04 -15.78
C ARG A 165 -12.09 -19.63 -16.85
N GLY A 166 -11.69 -18.82 -17.83
CA GLY A 166 -12.58 -18.32 -18.88
C GLY A 166 -13.73 -17.46 -18.34
N ILE A 167 -13.53 -16.77 -17.21
CA ILE A 167 -14.56 -15.94 -16.57
C ILE A 167 -14.61 -14.58 -17.27
N GLY A 168 -15.58 -14.44 -18.18
CA GLY A 168 -15.85 -13.21 -18.92
C GLY A 168 -14.93 -13.02 -20.14
N PRO A 169 -15.16 -11.96 -20.94
CA PRO A 169 -14.33 -11.66 -22.11
C PRO A 169 -12.88 -11.35 -21.71
N ALA A 170 -11.91 -11.82 -22.49
CA ALA A 170 -10.48 -11.51 -22.25
C ALA A 170 -10.18 -10.00 -22.25
N SER A 171 -10.96 -9.21 -23.00
CA SER A 171 -10.88 -7.75 -23.00
C SER A 171 -11.32 -7.12 -21.67
N PHE A 172 -12.12 -7.83 -20.89
CA PHE A 172 -12.63 -7.38 -19.59
C PHE A 172 -11.67 -7.70 -18.44
N SER A 173 -10.80 -8.71 -18.57
CA SER A 173 -9.99 -9.20 -17.46
C SER A 173 -9.03 -8.15 -16.86
N SER A 174 -8.53 -7.21 -17.66
CA SER A 174 -7.70 -6.10 -17.17
C SER A 174 -8.47 -5.08 -16.32
N TYR A 175 -9.80 -5.00 -16.48
CA TYR A 175 -10.64 -4.12 -15.69
C TYR A 175 -10.83 -4.63 -14.25
N PHE A 176 -10.55 -5.90 -13.93
CA PHE A 176 -10.62 -6.37 -12.54
C PHE A 176 -9.64 -5.63 -11.62
N VAL A 177 -8.42 -5.33 -12.11
CA VAL A 177 -7.44 -4.52 -11.37
C VAL A 177 -7.92 -3.07 -11.23
N THR A 178 -8.60 -2.55 -12.26
CA THR A 178 -9.24 -1.23 -12.24
C THR A 178 -10.36 -1.18 -11.20
N LEU A 179 -11.21 -2.21 -11.12
CA LEU A 179 -12.29 -2.33 -10.14
C LEU A 179 -11.77 -2.46 -8.71
N LEU A 180 -10.69 -3.22 -8.49
CA LEU A 180 -9.97 -3.25 -7.19
C LEU A 180 -9.50 -1.85 -6.78
N SER A 181 -8.90 -1.12 -7.73
CA SER A 181 -8.44 0.24 -7.49
C SER A 181 -9.60 1.19 -7.22
N ALA A 182 -10.70 1.09 -7.97
CA ALA A 182 -11.91 1.87 -7.74
C ALA A 182 -12.49 1.64 -6.33
N GLY A 183 -12.60 0.37 -5.93
CA GLY A 183 -13.05 -0.01 -4.59
C GLY A 183 -12.15 0.53 -3.48
N SER A 184 -10.85 0.69 -3.73
CA SER A 184 -9.92 1.27 -2.76
C SER A 184 -10.16 2.75 -2.46
N ILE A 185 -10.89 3.50 -3.28
CA ILE A 185 -11.16 4.92 -3.01
C ILE A 185 -12.01 5.11 -1.74
N PRO A 186 -13.24 4.55 -1.64
CA PRO A 186 -14.04 4.66 -0.41
C PRO A 186 -13.33 3.98 0.78
N GLY A 187 -12.59 2.90 0.51
CA GLY A 187 -11.73 2.23 1.49
C GLY A 187 -10.65 3.10 2.11
N ARG A 188 -10.16 4.13 1.40
CA ARG A 188 -9.17 5.07 1.94
C ARG A 188 -9.80 6.25 2.67
N VAL A 189 -11.04 6.62 2.36
CA VAL A 189 -11.69 7.80 2.96
C VAL A 189 -12.48 7.44 4.22
N VAL A 190 -13.37 6.45 4.13
CA VAL A 190 -14.32 6.12 5.22
C VAL A 190 -13.60 5.59 6.47
N PRO A 191 -12.70 4.59 6.37
CA PRO A 191 -11.99 4.07 7.54
C PRO A 191 -11.07 5.11 8.17
N ASN A 192 -10.42 5.95 7.38
CA ASN A 192 -9.59 7.03 7.92
C ASN A 192 -10.41 8.11 8.64
N TYR A 193 -11.61 8.42 8.16
CA TYR A 193 -12.54 9.27 8.90
C TYR A 193 -12.96 8.64 10.24
N LEU A 194 -13.22 7.33 10.26
CA LEU A 194 -13.55 6.59 11.48
C LEU A 194 -12.35 6.51 12.43
N ALA A 195 -11.13 6.39 11.92
CA ALA A 195 -9.90 6.30 12.69
C ALA A 195 -9.69 7.53 13.61
N ASP A 196 -10.12 8.71 13.15
CA ASP A 196 -10.11 9.94 13.93
C ASP A 196 -11.13 9.93 15.10
N LYS A 197 -12.08 8.99 15.13
CA LYS A 197 -13.14 8.90 16.17
C LYS A 197 -12.99 7.73 17.14
N ILE A 198 -12.63 6.54 16.67
CA ILE A 198 -12.75 5.28 17.44
C ILE A 198 -11.41 4.55 17.70
N SER A 199 -10.26 5.15 17.35
CA SER A 199 -8.89 4.59 17.38
C SER A 199 -8.43 4.00 16.05
N ALA A 200 -7.28 4.45 15.56
CA ALA A 200 -6.68 3.97 14.31
C ALA A 200 -6.36 2.46 14.33
N VAL A 201 -5.82 1.95 15.44
CA VAL A 201 -5.52 0.52 15.61
C VAL A 201 -6.79 -0.35 15.48
N TYR A 202 -7.91 0.08 16.09
CA TYR A 202 -9.16 -0.67 16.01
C TYR A 202 -9.69 -0.75 14.58
N VAL A 203 -9.66 0.37 13.86
CA VAL A 203 -10.06 0.41 12.45
C VAL A 203 -9.13 -0.46 11.60
N GLN A 204 -7.82 -0.44 11.84
CA GLN A 204 -6.89 -1.33 11.13
C GLN A 204 -7.23 -2.82 11.34
N THR A 205 -7.56 -3.23 12.58
CA THR A 205 -8.00 -4.60 12.86
C THR A 205 -9.27 -4.96 12.08
N SER A 206 -10.26 -4.05 12.06
CA SER A 206 -11.52 -4.29 11.34
C SER A 206 -11.32 -4.45 9.82
N LEU A 207 -10.39 -3.69 9.26
CA LEU A 207 -10.04 -3.77 7.84
C LEU A 207 -9.31 -5.06 7.51
N ALA A 208 -8.39 -5.49 8.37
CA ALA A 208 -7.69 -6.76 8.24
C ALA A 208 -8.66 -7.96 8.32
N ALA A 209 -9.62 -7.92 9.25
CA ALA A 209 -10.67 -8.93 9.36
C ALA A 209 -11.53 -8.99 8.09
N GLY A 210 -11.99 -7.84 7.59
CA GLY A 210 -12.78 -7.77 6.36
C GLY A 210 -12.02 -8.28 5.14
N ALA A 211 -10.73 -7.92 5.01
CA ALA A 211 -9.88 -8.43 3.94
C ALA A 211 -9.67 -9.96 4.03
N ALA A 212 -9.50 -10.51 5.24
CA ALA A 212 -9.37 -11.96 5.45
C ALA A 212 -10.64 -12.71 5.05
N ILE A 213 -11.81 -12.22 5.47
CA ILE A 213 -13.12 -12.79 5.09
C ILE A 213 -13.28 -12.78 3.57
N MET A 214 -12.92 -11.67 2.92
CA MET A 214 -13.01 -11.57 1.47
C MET A 214 -12.06 -12.55 0.77
N MET A 215 -10.83 -12.76 1.27
CA MET A 215 -9.94 -13.79 0.71
C MET A 215 -10.55 -15.19 0.82
N PHE A 216 -11.18 -15.54 1.95
CA PHE A 216 -11.91 -16.81 2.06
C PHE A 216 -13.10 -16.87 1.09
N ALA A 217 -13.82 -15.76 0.91
CA ALA A 217 -14.93 -15.70 -0.04
C ALA A 217 -14.49 -15.94 -1.48
N TRP A 218 -13.24 -15.58 -1.84
CA TRP A 218 -12.70 -15.81 -3.18
C TRP A 218 -12.68 -17.30 -3.57
N LEU A 219 -12.53 -18.22 -2.62
CA LEU A 219 -12.58 -19.67 -2.88
C LEU A 219 -13.89 -20.12 -3.54
N GLY A 220 -15.00 -19.45 -3.28
CA GLY A 220 -16.33 -19.80 -3.80
C GLY A 220 -16.70 -19.12 -5.12
N ILE A 221 -15.83 -18.25 -5.66
CA ILE A 221 -16.19 -17.40 -6.80
C ILE A 221 -15.86 -18.11 -8.11
N ASN A 222 -16.90 -18.46 -8.86
CA ASN A 222 -16.80 -19.11 -10.17
C ASN A 222 -17.48 -18.32 -11.30
N ASN A 223 -17.96 -17.11 -11.01
CA ASN A 223 -18.70 -16.30 -11.97
C ASN A 223 -18.17 -14.86 -12.05
N MET A 224 -18.49 -14.19 -13.15
CA MET A 224 -18.02 -12.82 -13.44
C MET A 224 -18.59 -11.83 -12.43
N ALA A 225 -19.88 -11.93 -12.10
CA ALA A 225 -20.53 -11.03 -11.14
C ALA A 225 -19.89 -11.12 -9.75
N GLY A 226 -19.58 -12.33 -9.28
CA GLY A 226 -18.90 -12.54 -8.01
C GLY A 226 -17.49 -11.94 -7.99
N LEU A 227 -16.72 -12.09 -9.07
CA LEU A 227 -15.40 -11.45 -9.18
C LEU A 227 -15.46 -9.92 -9.17
N ILE A 228 -16.47 -9.33 -9.82
CA ILE A 228 -16.69 -7.88 -9.81
C ILE A 228 -16.99 -7.40 -8.39
N VAL A 229 -17.91 -8.06 -7.70
CA VAL A 229 -18.28 -7.71 -6.32
C VAL A 229 -17.09 -7.87 -5.38
N PHE A 230 -16.35 -8.98 -5.52
CA PHE A 230 -15.12 -9.21 -4.76
C PHE A 230 -14.08 -8.13 -5.01
N ALA A 231 -13.80 -7.77 -6.28
CA ALA A 231 -12.83 -6.74 -6.62
C ALA A 231 -13.17 -5.41 -5.92
N ILE A 232 -14.43 -4.98 -5.96
CA ILE A 232 -14.84 -3.72 -5.34
C ILE A 232 -14.72 -3.77 -3.80
N ILE A 233 -15.24 -4.83 -3.18
CA ILE A 233 -15.28 -4.92 -1.71
C ILE A 233 -13.89 -5.19 -1.13
N TYR A 234 -13.12 -6.10 -1.73
CA TYR A 234 -11.73 -6.35 -1.35
C TYR A 234 -10.86 -5.10 -1.55
N GLY A 235 -11.09 -4.38 -2.65
CA GLY A 235 -10.48 -3.06 -2.91
C GLY A 235 -10.71 -2.10 -1.74
N CYS A 236 -11.92 -2.05 -1.19
CA CYS A 236 -12.27 -1.20 -0.05
C CYS A 236 -11.45 -1.56 1.20
N PHE A 237 -11.43 -2.83 1.59
CA PHE A 237 -10.69 -3.26 2.79
C PHE A 237 -9.17 -3.10 2.64
N SER A 238 -8.62 -3.53 1.50
CA SER A 238 -7.19 -3.42 1.19
C SER A 238 -6.72 -1.96 1.10
N GLY A 239 -7.50 -1.09 0.45
CA GLY A 239 -7.24 0.35 0.39
C GLY A 239 -7.16 1.01 1.77
N GLY A 240 -8.09 0.66 2.65
CA GLY A 240 -8.09 1.13 4.04
C GLY A 240 -6.83 0.73 4.79
N MET A 241 -6.39 -0.53 4.62
CA MET A 241 -5.20 -1.04 5.30
C MET A 241 -3.94 -0.23 5.00
N VAL A 242 -3.71 0.15 3.74
CA VAL A 242 -2.55 0.96 3.32
C VAL A 242 -2.63 2.39 3.84
N SER A 243 -3.80 2.99 3.80
CA SER A 243 -3.96 4.41 4.14
C SER A 243 -3.96 4.67 5.64
N ILE A 244 -4.41 3.71 6.45
CA ILE A 244 -4.45 3.86 7.90
C ILE A 244 -3.11 3.58 8.59
N THR A 245 -2.19 2.86 7.93
CA THR A 245 -0.92 2.45 8.55
C THR A 245 -0.10 3.62 9.09
N PRO A 246 0.08 4.74 8.36
CA PRO A 246 0.75 5.92 8.89
C PRO A 246 0.06 6.48 10.13
N SER A 247 -1.28 6.51 10.15
CA SER A 247 -2.09 7.00 11.27
C SER A 247 -1.93 6.12 12.51
N VAL A 248 -1.77 4.81 12.34
CA VAL A 248 -1.54 3.86 13.44
C VAL A 248 -0.17 4.09 14.07
N ILE A 249 0.89 4.17 13.27
CA ILE A 249 2.26 4.42 13.77
C ILE A 249 2.30 5.68 14.60
N VAL A 250 1.63 6.71 14.11
CA VAL A 250 1.50 8.00 14.78
C VAL A 250 0.81 7.86 16.12
N SER A 251 -0.32 7.16 16.17
CA SER A 251 -1.07 6.96 17.41
C SER A 251 -0.29 6.15 18.46
N LEU A 252 0.65 5.32 18.02
CA LEU A 252 1.54 4.52 18.86
C LEU A 252 2.86 5.24 19.19
N SER A 253 3.11 6.42 18.62
CA SER A 253 4.36 7.16 18.84
C SER A 253 4.18 8.19 19.94
N PRO A 254 4.90 8.09 21.07
CA PRO A 254 4.81 9.06 22.16
C PRO A 254 5.36 10.43 21.76
N ASP A 255 6.42 10.45 20.94
CA ASP A 255 7.05 11.67 20.44
C ASP A 255 6.86 11.83 18.92
N LEU A 256 6.34 12.98 18.50
CA LEU A 256 6.24 13.34 17.08
C LEU A 256 7.62 13.37 16.38
N GLY A 257 8.69 13.61 17.13
CA GLY A 257 10.07 13.58 16.62
C GLY A 257 10.57 12.18 16.23
N ARG A 258 9.94 11.11 16.74
CA ARG A 258 10.32 9.70 16.46
C ARG A 258 9.41 9.01 15.45
N VAL A 259 8.29 9.65 15.08
CA VAL A 259 7.33 9.12 14.10
C VAL A 259 8.00 8.75 12.78
N GLY A 260 8.91 9.58 12.28
CA GLY A 260 9.63 9.31 11.03
C GLY A 260 10.45 8.02 11.09
N THR A 261 11.20 7.81 12.17
CA THR A 261 12.00 6.60 12.39
C THR A 261 11.11 5.36 12.54
N ARG A 262 10.05 5.44 13.35
CA ARG A 262 9.09 4.33 13.54
C ARG A 262 8.35 3.99 12.23
N MET A 263 8.00 5.00 11.44
CA MET A 263 7.39 4.83 10.13
C MET A 263 8.36 4.18 9.14
N GLY A 264 9.63 4.56 9.15
CA GLY A 264 10.68 3.91 8.37
C GLY A 264 10.86 2.44 8.74
N MET A 265 10.98 2.12 10.03
CA MET A 265 11.12 0.75 10.53
C MET A 265 9.97 -0.16 10.08
N MET A 266 8.72 0.31 10.20
CA MET A 266 7.56 -0.47 9.79
C MET A 266 7.46 -0.62 8.28
N ASN A 267 7.66 0.45 7.50
CA ASN A 267 7.64 0.36 6.03
C ASN A 267 8.77 -0.52 5.49
N PHE A 268 9.93 -0.56 6.15
CA PHE A 268 11.01 -1.48 5.79
C PHE A 268 10.59 -2.94 5.95
N THR A 269 10.02 -3.29 7.11
CA THR A 269 9.50 -4.63 7.37
C THR A 269 8.38 -5.01 6.41
N SER A 270 7.44 -4.10 6.13
CA SER A 270 6.39 -4.30 5.14
C SER A 270 6.92 -4.39 3.69
N GLY A 271 8.00 -3.69 3.37
CA GLY A 271 8.65 -3.80 2.07
C GLY A 271 9.19 -5.21 1.82
N ILE A 272 9.81 -5.81 2.84
CA ILE A 272 10.29 -7.20 2.77
C ILE A 272 9.12 -8.17 2.57
N SER A 273 8.01 -7.99 3.30
CA SER A 273 6.86 -8.89 3.16
C SER A 273 6.21 -8.81 1.79
N ILE A 274 6.06 -7.61 1.21
CA ILE A 274 5.52 -7.45 -0.15
C ILE A 274 6.46 -8.11 -1.17
N LEU A 275 7.78 -7.97 -1.02
CA LEU A 275 8.77 -8.54 -1.93
C LEU A 275 8.70 -10.07 -2.00
N ILE A 276 8.53 -10.74 -0.87
CA ILE A 276 8.52 -12.21 -0.80
C ILE A 276 7.11 -12.80 -1.00
N GLY A 277 6.06 -12.08 -0.63
CA GLY A 277 4.71 -12.63 -0.52
C GLY A 277 4.09 -13.03 -1.85
N THR A 278 4.23 -12.19 -2.88
CA THR A 278 3.70 -12.50 -4.22
C THR A 278 4.43 -13.65 -4.91
N PRO A 279 5.78 -13.71 -4.89
CA PRO A 279 6.52 -14.88 -5.39
C PRO A 279 6.19 -16.18 -4.67
N ILE A 280 6.01 -16.16 -3.34
CA ILE A 280 5.58 -17.36 -2.59
C ILE A 280 4.21 -17.84 -3.08
N ALA A 281 3.25 -16.92 -3.26
CA ALA A 281 1.95 -17.24 -3.82
C ALA A 281 2.06 -17.85 -5.24
N GLY A 282 2.95 -17.32 -6.08
CA GLY A 282 3.22 -17.88 -7.40
C GLY A 282 3.84 -19.27 -7.38
N ALA A 283 4.76 -19.54 -6.46
CA ALA A 283 5.34 -20.86 -6.27
C ALA A 283 4.30 -21.89 -5.78
N ILE A 284 3.34 -21.46 -4.96
CA ILE A 284 2.21 -22.29 -4.53
C ILE A 284 1.26 -22.57 -5.70
N LEU A 285 1.06 -21.60 -6.60
CA LEU A 285 0.13 -21.72 -7.72
C LEU A 285 0.63 -22.70 -8.82
N GLY A 286 1.94 -22.78 -9.04
CA GLY A 286 2.60 -23.84 -9.83
C GLY A 286 1.91 -24.24 -11.15
N GLY A 287 1.13 -25.32 -11.09
CA GLY A 287 0.43 -25.96 -12.21
C GLY A 287 -0.97 -25.45 -12.55
N TYR A 288 -1.44 -24.37 -11.91
CA TYR A 288 -2.77 -23.76 -12.14
C TYR A 288 -3.98 -24.68 -11.90
N SER A 289 -3.79 -25.81 -11.21
CA SER A 289 -4.87 -26.70 -10.83
C SER A 289 -5.80 -26.05 -9.79
N GLU A 290 -7.02 -26.57 -9.66
CA GLU A 290 -7.99 -26.06 -8.68
C GLU A 290 -7.43 -26.08 -7.25
N VAL A 291 -6.70 -27.13 -6.90
CA VAL A 291 -6.09 -27.30 -5.57
C VAL A 291 -5.01 -26.24 -5.33
N GLU A 292 -4.20 -25.92 -6.34
CA GLU A 292 -3.16 -24.90 -6.24
C GLU A 292 -3.75 -23.48 -6.12
N TRP A 293 -4.85 -23.20 -6.84
CA TRP A 293 -5.61 -21.95 -6.64
C TRP A 293 -6.14 -21.84 -5.22
N GLN A 294 -6.74 -22.91 -4.70
CA GLN A 294 -7.25 -22.95 -3.33
C GLN A 294 -6.12 -22.80 -2.30
N ALA A 295 -4.96 -23.42 -2.53
CA ALA A 295 -3.80 -23.31 -1.67
C ALA A 295 -3.24 -21.88 -1.65
N MET A 296 -3.14 -21.22 -2.82
CA MET A 296 -2.67 -19.83 -2.92
C MET A 296 -3.63 -18.86 -2.20
N ILE A 297 -4.94 -19.02 -2.41
CA ILE A 297 -5.95 -18.20 -1.74
C ILE A 297 -5.95 -18.48 -0.23
N GLY A 298 -5.82 -19.75 0.17
CA GLY A 298 -5.73 -20.18 1.57
C GLY A 298 -4.49 -19.61 2.29
N TYR A 299 -3.33 -19.62 1.64
CA TYR A 299 -2.12 -18.94 2.11
C TYR A 299 -2.39 -17.45 2.36
N GLY A 300 -3.05 -16.79 1.40
CA GLY A 300 -3.36 -15.38 1.50
C GLY A 300 -4.32 -15.06 2.65
N ALA A 301 -5.38 -15.87 2.81
CA ALA A 301 -6.37 -15.75 3.87
C ALA A 301 -5.78 -16.04 5.27
N ALA A 302 -4.93 -17.06 5.38
CA ALA A 302 -4.23 -17.40 6.62
C ALA A 302 -3.31 -16.26 7.07
N ALA A 303 -2.51 -15.70 6.16
CA ALA A 303 -1.62 -14.58 6.46
C ALA A 303 -2.38 -13.33 6.92
N LEU A 304 -3.50 -12.98 6.29
CA LEU A 304 -4.35 -11.87 6.75
C LEU A 304 -4.97 -12.15 8.13
N THR A 305 -5.36 -13.40 8.39
CA THR A 305 -5.93 -13.81 9.68
C THR A 305 -4.89 -13.70 10.81
N VAL A 306 -3.66 -14.14 10.56
CA VAL A 306 -2.53 -13.94 11.49
C VAL A 306 -2.29 -12.44 11.72
N GLY A 307 -2.29 -11.63 10.66
CA GLY A 307 -2.19 -10.18 10.76
C GLY A 307 -3.28 -9.57 11.65
N CYS A 308 -4.54 -9.96 11.43
CA CYS A 308 -5.69 -9.54 12.21
C CYS A 308 -5.57 -9.94 13.69
N PHE A 309 -5.11 -11.15 13.97
CA PHE A 309 -4.87 -11.63 15.33
C PHE A 309 -3.81 -10.78 16.04
N CYS A 310 -2.69 -10.49 15.38
CA CYS A 310 -1.64 -9.62 15.90
C CYS A 310 -2.17 -8.19 16.19
N PHE A 311 -2.97 -7.60 15.31
CA PHE A 311 -3.56 -6.27 15.55
C PHE A 311 -4.55 -6.27 16.72
N THR A 312 -5.33 -7.34 16.86
CA THR A 312 -6.24 -7.52 18.01
C THR A 312 -5.46 -7.56 19.32
N LEU A 313 -4.39 -8.35 19.37
CA LEU A 313 -3.50 -8.39 20.53
C LEU A 313 -2.87 -7.02 20.81
N ALA A 314 -2.38 -6.32 19.78
CA ALA A 314 -1.81 -4.99 19.94
C ALA A 314 -2.80 -4.02 20.59
N LYS A 315 -4.08 -4.06 20.18
CA LYS A 315 -5.11 -3.22 20.79
C LYS A 315 -5.38 -3.59 22.25
N ILE A 316 -5.40 -4.88 22.58
CA ILE A 316 -5.60 -5.34 23.96
C ILE A 316 -4.44 -4.84 24.86
N PHE A 317 -3.20 -4.92 24.39
CA PHE A 317 -2.04 -4.39 25.12
C PHE A 317 -2.11 -2.87 25.30
N GLN A 318 -2.48 -2.14 24.24
CA GLN A 318 -2.66 -0.69 24.32
C GLN A 318 -3.72 -0.31 25.37
N LEU A 319 -4.87 -0.98 25.38
CA LEU A 319 -5.94 -0.73 26.36
C LEU A 319 -5.50 -1.06 27.79
N LYS A 320 -4.70 -2.12 28.00
CA LYS A 320 -4.14 -2.43 29.32
C LYS A 320 -3.19 -1.33 29.80
N GLN A 321 -2.34 -0.81 28.92
CA GLN A 321 -1.40 0.27 29.25
C GLN A 321 -2.12 1.59 29.55
N GLU A 322 -3.18 1.92 28.81
CA GLU A 322 -4.02 3.09 29.09
C GLU A 322 -4.74 2.97 30.45
N ARG A 323 -5.16 1.76 30.83
CA ARG A 323 -5.78 1.50 32.14
C ARG A 323 -4.76 1.61 33.28
N SER A 324 -3.54 1.10 33.12
CA SER A 324 -2.49 1.20 34.15
C SER A 324 -1.99 2.63 34.37
N LEU A 325 -2.11 3.51 33.36
CA LEU A 325 -1.77 4.93 33.50
C LEU A 325 -2.86 5.76 34.19
N LYS A 326 -4.10 5.24 34.25
CA LYS A 326 -5.25 5.90 34.89
C LYS A 326 -5.53 5.42 36.31
N ALA A 327 -4.96 4.26 36.69
CA ALA A 327 -5.00 3.71 38.04
C ALA A 327 -3.83 4.26 38.86
#